data_AF-A0A7R9V3J7-F1
#
_entry.id   AF-A0A7R9V3J7-F1
#
_cell.length_a   1.000
_cell.length_b   1.000
_cell.length_c   1.000
_cell.angle_alpha   90.00
_cell.angle_beta   90.00
_cell.angle_gamma   90.00
#
_symmetry.space_group_name_H-M   'P 1'
#
loop_
_entity.id
_entity.type
_entity.pdbx_description
1 polymer ?
#
loop_
_entity_poly.entity_id
_entity_poly.type
_entity_poly.pdbx_seq_one_letter_code
_entity_poly.pdbx_strand_id
1 'polypeptide(L)'
;MGKKQHQKDRMFLTATEWRTEWGGHKDKSRAPFKSLPYHCCAIAFTPFEEPVCTPDGTIMDIVNAVPYVMKYKKHPVTGEPLHLRDLITLNFHKNSDNEYHCPVMNKVFTEHTHIVAVRPTGNVYCWEAVEELNVKPKNWRDLLTEEPFVRKDIIHLQDPLNLERRTIQNFDHVKKELAVEVDEDPAQGSSLRNTTDDMKRVLGALATQEAKDAFQAGGGGKRVEARRMLAAAKNLGAGKAGPAAGNTGGGSAGGGGGAAAA
;
A
#
# COMPACT_ATOMS: atom_id res chain seq x y z
N MET A 1 -0.07 55.60 -22.44
CA MET A 1 1.36 55.47 -22.84
C MET A 1 2.09 54.55 -21.86
N GLY A 2 2.42 53.33 -22.28
CA GLY A 2 3.11 52.35 -21.44
C GLY A 2 4.62 52.55 -21.43
N LYS A 3 5.16 53.26 -20.42
CA LYS A 3 6.60 53.58 -20.27
C LYS A 3 7.52 52.36 -20.02
N LYS A 4 7.05 51.12 -20.20
CA LYS A 4 7.83 49.88 -19.95
C LYS A 4 7.90 48.93 -21.15
N GLN A 5 7.30 49.29 -22.29
CA GLN A 5 7.15 48.37 -23.43
C GLN A 5 8.46 48.17 -24.23
N HIS A 6 9.38 49.15 -24.20
CA HIS A 6 10.65 49.10 -24.96
C HIS A 6 11.87 48.65 -24.14
N GLN A 7 11.74 48.27 -22.86
CA GLN A 7 12.91 47.85 -22.07
C GLN A 7 13.53 46.52 -22.54
N LYS A 8 12.75 45.69 -23.24
CA LYS A 8 13.20 44.40 -23.81
C LYS A 8 13.78 44.52 -25.22
N ASP A 9 13.71 45.71 -25.83
CA ASP A 9 14.08 45.94 -27.23
C ASP A 9 15.50 46.53 -27.30
N ARG A 10 16.49 45.74 -26.87
CA ARG A 10 17.91 46.12 -26.85
C ARG A 10 18.68 45.17 -27.76
N MET A 11 19.66 45.67 -28.51
CA MET A 11 20.48 44.87 -29.44
C MET A 11 21.43 43.87 -28.76
N PHE A 12 21.37 43.71 -27.44
CA PHE A 12 22.19 42.78 -26.68
C PHE A 12 21.33 42.00 -25.69
N LEU A 13 21.66 40.73 -25.50
CA LEU A 13 21.00 39.89 -24.52
C LEU A 13 21.62 40.11 -23.14
N THR A 14 20.80 40.37 -22.12
CA THR A 14 21.30 40.46 -20.74
C THR A 14 21.59 39.08 -20.16
N ALA A 15 22.47 39.02 -19.15
CA ALA A 15 22.75 37.76 -18.45
C ALA A 15 21.49 37.12 -17.83
N THR A 16 20.50 37.94 -17.46
CA THR A 16 19.21 37.49 -16.94
C THR A 16 18.37 36.85 -18.05
N GLU A 17 18.24 37.51 -19.20
CA GLU A 17 17.50 37.00 -20.38
C GLU A 17 18.15 35.74 -20.96
N TRP A 18 19.49 35.69 -21.01
CA TRP A 18 20.23 34.47 -21.37
C TRP A 18 19.90 33.34 -20.40
N ARG A 19 19.82 33.64 -19.10
CA ARG A 19 19.54 32.65 -18.07
C ARG A 19 18.08 32.19 -18.06
N THR A 20 17.09 32.98 -18.45
CA THR A 20 15.66 32.66 -18.24
C THR A 20 14.88 32.36 -19.52
N GLU A 21 15.26 32.91 -20.66
CA GLU A 21 14.39 32.91 -21.85
C GLU A 21 15.07 32.31 -23.11
N TRP A 22 16.38 32.50 -23.33
CA TRP A 22 17.03 32.08 -24.59
C TRP A 22 18.26 31.16 -24.48
N GLY A 23 19.04 31.24 -23.40
CA GLY A 23 20.33 30.53 -23.28
C GLY A 23 20.25 29.06 -22.86
N GLY A 24 19.18 28.35 -23.27
CA GLY A 24 18.95 26.96 -22.89
C GLY A 24 18.47 26.79 -21.45
N HIS A 25 17.79 27.81 -20.90
CA HIS A 25 17.12 27.75 -19.59
C HIS A 25 16.20 26.53 -19.55
N LYS A 26 16.62 25.53 -18.78
CA LYS A 26 15.75 24.43 -18.39
C LYS A 26 15.22 24.80 -17.02
N ASP A 27 13.92 25.06 -16.94
CA ASP A 27 13.26 25.20 -15.66
C ASP A 27 13.64 24.01 -14.78
N LYS A 28 14.22 24.29 -13.60
CA LYS A 28 14.63 23.25 -12.65
C LYS A 28 13.44 22.44 -12.12
N SER A 29 12.22 22.98 -12.24
CA SER A 29 10.96 22.25 -12.01
C SER A 29 10.69 21.18 -13.07
N ARG A 30 11.31 21.28 -14.25
CA ARG A 30 11.24 20.33 -15.36
C ARG A 30 12.47 19.41 -15.39
N ALA A 31 13.11 19.18 -14.24
CA ALA A 31 13.99 18.02 -14.11
C ALA A 31 13.18 16.75 -14.43
N PRO A 32 13.77 15.74 -15.10
CA PRO A 32 13.03 14.52 -15.45
C PRO A 32 12.43 13.92 -14.18
N PHE A 33 11.11 13.84 -14.13
CA PHE A 33 10.36 13.30 -13.00
C PHE A 33 10.86 11.89 -12.71
N LYS A 34 11.63 11.72 -11.63
CA LYS A 34 12.04 10.41 -11.18
C LYS A 34 10.89 9.81 -10.37
N SER A 35 9.89 9.30 -11.08
CA SER A 35 8.77 8.57 -10.49
C SER A 35 9.27 7.24 -9.97
N LEU A 36 8.74 6.81 -8.82
CA LEU A 36 8.94 5.45 -8.34
C LEU A 36 8.25 4.47 -9.30
N PRO A 37 8.94 3.42 -9.76
CA PRO A 37 8.31 2.36 -10.55
C PRO A 37 7.23 1.63 -9.74
N TYR A 38 6.24 1.06 -10.43
CA TYR A 38 5.12 0.38 -9.77
C TYR A 38 5.50 -0.90 -9.04
N HIS A 39 6.66 -1.49 -9.34
CA HIS A 39 7.14 -2.74 -8.75
C HIS A 39 7.99 -2.52 -7.49
N CYS A 40 8.22 -1.27 -7.09
CA CYS A 40 9.04 -0.92 -5.94
C CYS A 40 8.21 -0.49 -4.73
N CYS A 41 8.70 -0.80 -3.54
CA CYS A 41 8.13 -0.35 -2.27
C CYS A 41 8.43 1.13 -2.02
N ALA A 42 7.43 1.90 -1.56
CA ALA A 42 7.58 3.33 -1.27
C ALA A 42 8.54 3.66 -0.12
N ILE A 43 8.75 2.74 0.84
CA ILE A 43 9.64 2.93 2.00
C ILE A 43 11.09 2.51 1.69
N ALA A 44 11.27 1.28 1.17
CA ALA A 44 12.60 0.71 0.95
C ALA A 44 13.18 0.95 -0.46
N PHE A 45 12.37 1.42 -1.41
CA PHE A 45 12.75 1.61 -2.82
C PHE A 45 13.24 0.34 -3.55
N THR A 46 13.13 -0.83 -2.92
CA THR A 46 13.42 -2.14 -3.50
C THR A 46 12.18 -2.74 -4.14
N PRO A 47 12.34 -3.69 -5.07
CA PRO A 47 11.24 -4.51 -5.56
C PRO A 47 10.50 -5.19 -4.40
N PHE A 48 9.17 -5.22 -4.45
CA PHE A 48 8.38 -5.92 -3.44
C PHE A 48 8.21 -7.41 -3.80
N GLU A 49 8.00 -8.21 -2.76
CA GLU A 49 7.60 -9.62 -2.90
C GLU A 49 6.15 -9.82 -2.45
N GLU A 50 5.79 -9.28 -1.27
CA GLU A 50 4.43 -9.29 -0.73
C GLU A 50 3.91 -7.86 -0.63
N PRO A 51 3.35 -7.32 -1.73
CA PRO A 51 2.88 -5.95 -1.76
C PRO A 51 1.65 -5.76 -0.88
N VAL A 52 1.70 -4.72 -0.07
CA VAL A 52 0.57 -4.18 0.68
C VAL A 52 0.32 -2.75 0.24
N CYS A 53 -0.93 -2.32 0.32
CA CYS A 53 -1.37 -1.03 -0.15
C CYS A 53 -2.16 -0.29 0.93
N THR A 54 -2.00 1.02 0.93
CA THR A 54 -2.87 1.93 1.69
C THR A 54 -4.12 2.29 0.89
N PRO A 55 -5.17 2.82 1.52
CA PRO A 55 -6.36 3.31 0.83
C PRO A 55 -6.07 4.32 -0.29
N ASP A 56 -4.94 5.03 -0.21
CA ASP A 56 -4.50 6.06 -1.16
C ASP A 56 -3.87 5.50 -2.44
N GLY A 57 -3.59 4.19 -2.49
CA GLY A 57 -2.92 3.54 -3.61
C GLY A 57 -1.40 3.49 -3.53
N THR A 58 -0.81 3.79 -2.36
CA THR A 58 0.65 3.66 -2.18
C THR A 58 1.02 2.20 -1.94
N ILE A 59 1.96 1.68 -2.73
CA ILE A 59 2.44 0.29 -2.61
C ILE A 59 3.65 0.24 -1.69
N MET A 60 3.65 -0.71 -0.76
CA MET A 60 4.72 -0.98 0.19
C MET A 60 4.93 -2.48 0.31
N ASP A 61 6.08 -2.91 0.80
CA ASP A 61 6.30 -4.32 1.16
C ASP A 61 5.84 -4.57 2.60
N ILE A 62 5.26 -5.74 2.88
CA ILE A 62 4.73 -6.06 4.21
C ILE A 62 5.79 -5.97 5.32
N VAL A 63 7.03 -6.37 5.02
CA VAL A 63 8.17 -6.36 5.95
C VAL A 63 8.47 -4.96 6.45
N ASN A 64 8.31 -3.96 5.58
CA ASN A 64 8.63 -2.56 5.90
C ASN A 64 7.39 -1.80 6.37
N ALA A 65 6.21 -2.12 5.82
CA ALA A 65 4.96 -1.43 6.13
C ALA A 65 4.52 -1.64 7.58
N VAL A 66 4.51 -2.89 8.07
CA VAL A 66 4.05 -3.20 9.42
C VAL A 66 4.88 -2.50 10.50
N PRO A 67 6.22 -2.61 10.54
CA PRO A 67 7.01 -1.91 11.57
C PRO A 67 6.93 -0.38 11.43
N TYR A 68 6.84 0.15 10.20
CA TYR A 68 6.69 1.59 9.98
C TYR A 68 5.39 2.13 10.60
N VAL A 69 4.27 1.45 10.34
CA VAL A 69 2.96 1.85 10.88
C VAL A 69 2.90 1.66 12.40
N MET A 70 3.57 0.65 12.96
CA MET A 70 3.65 0.46 14.41
C MET A 70 4.44 1.58 15.10
N LYS A 71 5.58 1.98 14.54
CA LYS A 71 6.48 3.00 15.11
C LYS A 71 5.90 4.41 14.99
N TYR A 72 5.44 4.77 13.80
CA TYR A 72 5.07 6.15 13.48
C TYR A 72 3.56 6.41 13.41
N LYS A 73 2.74 5.37 13.21
CA LYS A 73 1.27 5.47 13.01
C LYS A 73 0.88 6.52 11.96
N LYS A 74 1.73 6.69 10.95
CA LYS A 74 1.62 7.68 9.87
C LYS A 74 1.86 7.01 8.54
N HIS A 75 1.36 7.63 7.48
CA HIS A 75 1.54 7.23 6.10
C HIS A 75 2.90 7.73 5.58
N PRO A 76 3.73 6.89 4.92
CA PRO A 76 5.10 7.27 4.53
C PRO A 76 5.18 8.33 3.42
N VAL A 77 4.17 8.41 2.55
CA VAL A 77 4.11 9.39 1.46
C VAL A 77 3.38 10.68 1.87
N THR A 78 2.12 10.57 2.33
CA THR A 78 1.25 11.72 2.65
C THR A 78 1.44 12.27 4.07
N GLY A 79 1.94 11.48 5.02
CA GLY A 79 2.05 11.86 6.43
C GLY A 79 0.73 11.77 7.22
N GLU A 80 -0.36 11.32 6.60
CA GLU A 80 -1.66 11.14 7.24
C GLU A 80 -1.63 10.01 8.29
N PRO A 81 -2.47 10.05 9.34
CA PRO A 81 -2.54 8.99 10.33
C PRO A 81 -3.02 7.68 9.69
N LEU A 82 -2.26 6.60 9.89
CA LEU A 82 -2.54 5.29 9.27
C LEU A 82 -2.53 4.18 10.33
N HIS A 83 -3.51 3.27 10.25
CA HIS A 83 -3.58 2.08 11.10
C HIS A 83 -3.24 0.81 10.33
N LEU A 84 -2.78 -0.23 11.03
CA LEU A 84 -2.49 -1.55 10.45
C LEU A 84 -3.72 -2.21 9.80
N ARG A 85 -4.93 -1.81 10.20
CA ARG A 85 -6.20 -2.35 9.67
C ARG A 85 -6.50 -1.88 8.26
N ASP A 86 -6.03 -0.70 7.93
CA ASP A 86 -6.29 -0.05 6.64
C ASP A 86 -5.34 -0.57 5.55
N LEU A 87 -4.36 -1.40 5.93
CA LEU A 87 -3.46 -2.07 5.01
C LEU A 87 -4.16 -3.22 4.30
N ILE A 88 -4.15 -3.13 2.97
CA ILE A 88 -4.76 -4.09 2.05
C ILE A 88 -3.63 -4.91 1.44
N THR A 89 -3.75 -6.22 1.45
CA THR A 89 -2.80 -7.12 0.79
C THR A 89 -3.11 -7.15 -0.70
N LEU A 90 -2.12 -6.94 -1.56
CA LEU A 90 -2.30 -6.95 -3.00
C LEU A 90 -1.84 -8.28 -3.61
N ASN A 91 -2.62 -8.79 -4.57
CA ASN A 91 -2.30 -9.99 -5.33
C ASN A 91 -1.98 -9.60 -6.78
N PHE A 92 -0.71 -9.71 -7.16
CA PHE A 92 -0.27 -9.53 -8.54
C PHE A 92 -0.13 -10.88 -9.24
N HIS A 93 -0.61 -10.96 -10.48
CA HIS A 93 -0.48 -12.14 -11.32
C HIS A 93 0.77 -12.03 -12.20
N LYS A 94 1.53 -13.11 -12.32
CA LYS A 94 2.74 -13.21 -13.14
C LYS A 94 2.50 -14.18 -14.30
N ASN A 95 3.00 -13.83 -15.49
CA ASN A 95 2.92 -14.70 -16.66
C ASN A 95 4.03 -15.77 -16.61
N SER A 96 4.06 -16.68 -17.58
CA SER A 96 5.14 -17.66 -17.77
C SER A 96 6.54 -17.03 -17.83
N ASP A 97 6.63 -15.79 -18.32
CA ASP A 97 7.88 -15.04 -18.45
C ASP A 97 8.23 -14.23 -17.18
N ASN A 98 7.54 -14.49 -16.06
CA ASN A 98 7.68 -13.78 -14.77
C ASN A 98 7.32 -12.28 -14.79
N GLU A 99 6.70 -11.79 -15.85
CA GLU A 99 6.22 -10.41 -15.94
C GLU A 99 4.84 -10.25 -15.29
N TYR A 100 4.62 -9.11 -14.63
CA TYR A 100 3.31 -8.79 -14.05
C TYR A 100 2.30 -8.46 -15.14
N HIS A 101 1.15 -9.13 -15.13
CA HIS A 101 0.09 -8.92 -16.12
C HIS A 101 -1.29 -8.83 -15.46
N CYS A 102 -2.21 -8.20 -16.18
CA CYS A 102 -3.63 -8.20 -15.81
C CYS A 102 -4.26 -9.55 -16.14
N PRO A 103 -4.90 -10.24 -15.19
CA PRO A 103 -5.42 -11.60 -15.36
C PRO A 103 -6.63 -11.68 -16.32
N VAL A 104 -7.28 -10.56 -16.64
CA VAL A 104 -8.48 -10.52 -17.49
C VAL A 104 -8.11 -10.20 -18.94
N MET A 105 -7.24 -9.21 -19.16
CA MET A 105 -6.85 -8.77 -20.49
C MET A 105 -5.52 -9.35 -20.97
N ASN A 106 -4.81 -10.12 -20.13
CA ASN A 106 -3.47 -10.65 -20.39
C ASN A 106 -2.45 -9.59 -20.85
N LYS A 107 -2.68 -8.33 -20.47
CA LYS A 107 -1.81 -7.19 -20.80
C LYS A 107 -0.73 -7.06 -19.73
N VAL A 108 0.52 -7.01 -20.15
CA VAL A 108 1.67 -6.79 -19.28
C VAL A 108 1.65 -5.36 -18.73
N PHE A 109 1.93 -5.20 -17.44
CA PHE A 109 1.99 -3.89 -16.80
C PHE A 109 3.30 -3.17 -17.13
N THR A 110 3.19 -1.93 -17.56
CA THR A 110 4.33 -1.05 -17.85
C THR A 110 4.30 0.18 -16.95
N GLU A 111 5.34 1.00 -17.01
CA GLU A 111 5.42 2.26 -16.25
C GLU A 111 4.36 3.30 -16.66
N HIS A 112 3.58 3.05 -17.71
CA HIS A 112 2.54 3.96 -18.19
C HIS A 112 1.14 3.34 -18.19
N THR A 113 1.01 2.04 -17.88
CA THR A 113 -0.31 1.42 -17.77
C THR A 113 -1.04 1.94 -16.55
N HIS A 114 -2.33 2.26 -16.67
CA HIS A 114 -3.20 2.59 -15.53
C HIS A 114 -3.55 1.32 -14.76
N ILE A 115 -3.06 1.23 -13.52
CA ILE A 115 -3.20 0.04 -12.67
C ILE A 115 -4.12 0.36 -11.49
N VAL A 116 -5.04 -0.56 -11.22
CA VAL A 116 -6.07 -0.43 -10.21
C VAL A 116 -6.20 -1.71 -9.42
N ALA A 117 -6.44 -1.59 -8.12
CA ALA A 117 -6.72 -2.71 -7.24
C ALA A 117 -8.14 -2.60 -6.66
N VAL A 118 -8.74 -3.75 -6.38
CA VAL A 118 -10.05 -3.85 -5.70
C VAL A 118 -9.79 -4.11 -4.22
N ARG A 119 -10.29 -3.23 -3.33
CA ARG A 119 -10.05 -3.28 -1.87
C ARG A 119 -10.38 -4.61 -1.20
N PRO A 120 -11.58 -5.22 -1.38
CA PRO A 120 -11.94 -6.45 -0.65
C PRO A 120 -11.03 -7.63 -0.99
N THR A 121 -10.72 -7.81 -2.27
CA THR A 121 -10.02 -9.01 -2.78
C THR A 121 -8.51 -8.78 -2.89
N GLY A 122 -8.08 -7.52 -3.01
CA GLY A 122 -6.69 -7.15 -3.21
C GLY A 122 -6.18 -7.46 -4.62
N ASN A 123 -7.04 -7.92 -5.53
CA ASN A 123 -6.63 -8.29 -6.88
C ASN A 123 -6.34 -7.03 -7.72
N VAL A 124 -5.27 -7.12 -8.52
CA VAL A 124 -4.78 -6.01 -9.35
C VAL A 124 -5.18 -6.21 -10.81
N TYR A 125 -5.78 -5.17 -11.39
CA TYR A 125 -6.29 -5.14 -12.75
C TYR A 125 -5.80 -3.90 -13.50
N CYS A 126 -5.89 -3.95 -14.83
CA CYS A 126 -5.83 -2.74 -15.65
C CYS A 126 -7.13 -1.94 -15.49
N TRP A 127 -7.02 -0.60 -15.44
CA TRP A 127 -8.19 0.28 -15.37
C TRP A 127 -9.21 0.03 -16.48
N GLU A 128 -8.71 -0.16 -17.70
CA GLU A 128 -9.51 -0.47 -18.89
C GLU A 128 -10.44 -1.68 -18.65
N ALA A 129 -9.94 -2.77 -18.07
CA ALA A 129 -10.75 -3.96 -17.76
C ALA A 129 -11.88 -3.64 -16.76
N VAL A 130 -11.56 -2.91 -15.70
CA VAL A 130 -12.52 -2.52 -14.66
C VAL A 130 -13.55 -1.54 -15.22
N GLU A 131 -13.13 -0.60 -16.07
CA GLU A 131 -14.00 0.37 -16.70
C GLU A 131 -15.01 -0.32 -17.63
N GLU A 132 -14.54 -1.23 -18.49
CA GLU A 132 -15.39 -1.87 -19.50
C GLU A 132 -16.33 -2.93 -18.94
N LEU A 133 -15.86 -3.73 -17.97
CA LEU A 133 -16.63 -4.87 -17.46
C LEU A 133 -17.44 -4.52 -16.21
N ASN A 134 -16.98 -3.58 -15.38
CA ASN A 134 -17.64 -3.25 -14.12
C ASN A 134 -18.33 -1.89 -14.17
N VAL A 135 -17.63 -0.83 -14.59
CA VAL A 135 -18.17 0.54 -14.54
C VAL A 135 -19.24 0.78 -15.60
N LYS A 136 -18.99 0.45 -16.89
CA LYS A 136 -19.97 0.62 -17.97
C LYS A 136 -21.22 -0.26 -17.77
N PRO A 137 -21.11 -1.56 -17.42
CA PRO A 137 -22.27 -2.44 -17.26
C PRO A 137 -22.94 -2.32 -15.88
N LYS A 138 -22.35 -1.53 -14.97
CA LYS A 138 -22.77 -1.40 -13.55
C LYS A 138 -22.74 -2.74 -12.81
N ASN A 139 -21.84 -3.64 -13.21
CA ASN A 139 -21.61 -4.90 -12.52
C ASN A 139 -20.55 -4.71 -11.44
N TRP A 140 -20.97 -4.65 -10.18
CA TRP A 140 -20.10 -4.35 -9.05
C TRP A 140 -19.61 -5.63 -8.35
N ARG A 141 -19.00 -6.51 -9.13
CA ARG A 141 -18.45 -7.78 -8.67
C ARG A 141 -17.02 -7.93 -9.14
N ASP A 142 -16.18 -8.51 -8.30
CA ASP A 142 -14.79 -8.75 -8.66
C ASP A 142 -14.69 -9.70 -9.85
N LEU A 143 -13.73 -9.45 -10.74
CA LEU A 143 -13.62 -10.15 -12.03
C LEU A 143 -13.07 -11.58 -11.88
N LEU A 144 -12.38 -11.88 -10.78
CA LEU A 144 -11.83 -13.21 -10.52
C LEU A 144 -12.61 -13.98 -9.45
N THR A 145 -12.98 -13.31 -8.36
CA THR A 145 -13.53 -13.95 -7.16
C THR A 145 -15.05 -13.78 -7.02
N GLU A 146 -15.67 -12.98 -7.90
CA GLU A 146 -17.09 -12.63 -7.87
C GLU A 146 -17.57 -11.93 -6.59
N GLU A 147 -16.66 -11.48 -5.72
CA GLU A 147 -17.01 -10.76 -4.50
C GLU A 147 -17.63 -9.39 -4.81
N PRO A 148 -18.75 -9.03 -4.16
CA PRO A 148 -19.37 -7.73 -4.38
C PRO A 148 -18.51 -6.62 -3.78
N PHE A 149 -18.31 -5.53 -4.54
CA PHE A 149 -17.56 -4.36 -4.07
C PHE A 149 -18.26 -3.06 -4.47
N VAL A 150 -17.86 -1.91 -3.94
CA VAL A 150 -18.44 -0.61 -4.28
C VAL A 150 -17.46 0.21 -5.11
N ARG A 151 -17.94 1.18 -5.91
CA ARG A 151 -17.05 2.10 -6.65
C ARG A 151 -15.95 2.76 -5.79
N LYS A 152 -16.20 2.97 -4.48
CA LYS A 152 -15.25 3.53 -3.51
C LYS A 152 -14.11 2.57 -3.14
N ASP A 153 -14.30 1.28 -3.39
CA ASP A 153 -13.33 0.21 -3.12
C ASP A 153 -12.30 0.07 -4.25
N ILE A 154 -12.47 0.83 -5.33
CA ILE A 154 -11.50 0.91 -6.42
C ILE A 154 -10.35 1.82 -6.00
N ILE A 155 -9.15 1.26 -5.91
CA ILE A 155 -7.93 1.96 -5.50
C ILE A 155 -7.02 2.10 -6.72
N HIS A 156 -6.69 3.33 -7.09
CA HIS A 156 -5.77 3.58 -8.19
C HIS A 156 -4.32 3.51 -7.68
N LEU A 157 -3.61 2.46 -8.05
CA LEU A 157 -2.18 2.29 -7.71
C LEU A 157 -1.30 3.17 -8.59
N GLN A 158 -1.71 3.30 -9.85
CA GLN A 158 -0.97 4.00 -10.87
C GLN A 158 -1.93 4.73 -11.79
N ASP A 159 -1.78 6.03 -11.88
CA ASP A 159 -2.46 6.84 -12.88
C ASP A 159 -1.42 7.56 -13.76
N PRO A 160 -1.39 7.34 -15.09
CA PRO A 160 -0.48 8.06 -15.99
C PRO A 160 -0.75 9.57 -16.03
N LEU A 161 -1.96 10.02 -15.68
CA LEU A 161 -2.31 11.45 -15.65
C LEU A 161 -1.85 12.14 -14.35
N ASN A 162 -1.61 11.37 -13.29
CA ASN A 162 -1.25 11.91 -11.97
C ASN A 162 0.07 11.33 -11.45
N LEU A 163 1.17 11.81 -12.02
CA LEU A 163 2.54 11.36 -11.71
C LEU A 163 3.09 11.95 -10.40
N GLU A 164 2.51 13.04 -9.89
CA GLU A 164 3.05 13.79 -8.75
C GLU A 164 3.06 12.97 -7.45
N ARG A 165 2.09 12.05 -7.30
CA ARG A 165 1.93 11.20 -6.11
C ARG A 165 3.08 10.22 -5.89
N ARG A 166 3.83 9.87 -6.95
CA ARG A 166 4.93 8.89 -6.88
C ARG A 166 6.32 9.51 -7.06
N THR A 167 6.40 10.84 -6.95
CA THR A 167 7.67 11.54 -6.90
C THR A 167 8.36 11.29 -5.56
N ILE A 168 9.54 10.66 -5.61
CA ILE A 168 10.33 10.29 -4.42
C ILE A 168 10.61 11.51 -3.52
N GLN A 169 10.85 12.67 -4.12
CA GLN A 169 11.13 13.92 -3.40
C GLN A 169 9.97 14.40 -2.54
N ASN A 170 8.74 13.99 -2.86
CA ASN A 170 7.55 14.43 -2.14
C ASN A 170 7.26 13.60 -0.89
N PHE A 171 7.92 12.46 -0.71
CA PHE A 171 7.63 11.50 0.34
C PHE A 171 7.98 12.07 1.72
N ASP A 172 7.01 12.02 2.64
CA ASP A 172 7.16 12.57 3.99
C ASP A 172 8.32 11.94 4.77
N HIS A 173 8.48 10.62 4.67
CA HIS A 173 9.56 9.90 5.34
C HIS A 173 10.95 10.27 4.81
N VAL A 174 11.07 10.62 3.52
CA VAL A 174 12.32 11.08 2.91
C VAL A 174 12.62 12.51 3.36
N LYS A 175 11.62 13.39 3.35
CA LYS A 175 11.78 14.79 3.78
C LYS A 175 12.15 14.92 5.26
N LYS A 176 11.66 14.01 6.10
CA LYS A 176 11.88 14.01 7.54
C LYS A 176 12.96 13.04 8.00
N GLU A 177 13.62 12.35 7.06
CA GLU A 177 14.64 11.32 7.33
C GLU A 177 14.17 10.28 8.36
N LEU A 178 12.88 9.91 8.29
CA LEU A 178 12.27 8.90 9.15
C LEU A 178 12.64 7.51 8.63
N ALA A 179 13.89 7.10 8.84
CA ALA A 179 14.30 5.73 8.65
C ALA A 179 13.74 4.87 9.78
N VAL A 180 12.94 3.86 9.42
CA VAL A 180 12.80 2.70 10.31
C VAL A 180 14.11 1.96 10.16
N GLU A 181 15.07 2.25 11.04
CA GLU A 181 16.04 1.24 11.42
C GLU A 181 15.19 0.08 11.93
N VAL A 182 15.09 -0.95 11.08
CA VAL A 182 14.67 -2.26 11.55
C VAL A 182 15.82 -2.62 12.46
N ASP A 183 15.65 -2.42 13.77
CA ASP A 183 16.60 -2.91 14.75
C ASP A 183 16.93 -4.33 14.33
N GLU A 184 18.13 -4.52 13.78
CA GLU A 184 18.69 -5.86 13.63
C GLU A 184 18.60 -6.43 15.01
N ASP A 185 17.93 -7.58 15.14
CA ASP A 185 17.74 -8.24 16.41
C ASP A 185 19.06 -8.13 17.20
N PRO A 186 19.07 -7.62 18.46
CA PRO A 186 20.28 -7.57 19.27
C PRO A 186 20.89 -8.98 19.49
N ALA A 187 20.22 -10.03 19.01
CA ALA A 187 20.66 -11.41 18.94
C ALA A 187 21.81 -11.71 17.94
N GLN A 188 22.16 -10.83 16.99
CA GLN A 188 23.31 -11.07 16.09
C GLN A 188 24.51 -10.14 16.28
N GLY A 189 24.39 -9.11 17.13
CA GLY A 189 25.46 -8.13 17.39
C GLY A 189 25.99 -8.07 18.82
N SER A 190 25.41 -8.80 19.78
CA SER A 190 26.00 -8.81 21.13
C SER A 190 27.22 -9.74 21.13
N SER A 191 28.39 -9.18 21.42
CA SER A 191 29.59 -9.97 21.71
C SER A 191 29.29 -10.96 22.85
N LEU A 192 29.01 -12.21 22.50
CA LEU A 192 28.83 -13.37 23.39
C LEU A 192 30.16 -13.77 24.06
N ARG A 193 30.86 -12.81 24.67
CA ARG A 193 32.13 -13.10 25.36
C ARG A 193 31.90 -13.75 26.73
N ASN A 194 30.72 -13.61 27.33
CA ASN A 194 30.42 -14.11 28.68
C ASN A 194 29.13 -14.98 28.74
N THR A 195 28.99 -16.00 27.88
CA THR A 195 27.96 -17.04 28.08
C THR A 195 28.54 -18.28 28.73
N THR A 196 27.86 -18.81 29.76
CA THR A 196 28.16 -20.10 30.39
C THR A 196 27.99 -21.24 29.39
N ASP A 197 28.80 -22.29 29.49
CA ASP A 197 28.79 -23.40 28.52
C ASP A 197 27.44 -24.13 28.46
N ASP A 198 26.66 -24.11 29.54
CA ASP A 198 25.29 -24.64 29.55
C ASP A 198 24.33 -23.82 28.67
N MET A 199 24.47 -22.49 28.65
CA MET A 199 23.68 -21.63 27.76
C MET A 199 24.07 -21.86 26.29
N LYS A 200 25.35 -22.10 26.00
CA LYS A 200 25.80 -22.48 24.64
C LYS A 200 25.26 -23.85 24.22
N ARG A 201 25.16 -24.79 25.16
CA ARG A 201 24.66 -26.15 24.90
C ARG A 201 23.16 -26.15 24.62
N VAL A 202 22.39 -25.34 25.35
CA VAL A 202 20.94 -25.15 25.12
C VAL A 202 20.69 -24.40 23.80
N LEU A 203 21.46 -23.34 23.50
CA LEU A 203 21.35 -22.63 22.22
C LEU A 203 21.78 -23.51 21.03
N GLY A 204 22.80 -24.35 21.20
CA GLY A 204 23.22 -25.33 20.21
C GLY A 204 22.17 -26.41 19.96
N ALA A 205 21.44 -26.82 21.00
CA ALA A 205 20.31 -27.75 20.88
C ALA A 205 19.07 -27.13 20.23
N LEU A 206 18.89 -25.80 20.32
CA LEU A 206 17.83 -25.06 19.61
C LEU A 206 18.21 -24.69 18.17
N ALA A 207 19.50 -24.74 17.83
CA ALA A 207 20.02 -24.49 16.47
C ALA A 207 20.03 -25.77 15.60
N THR A 208 19.08 -26.68 15.80
CA THR A 208 18.89 -27.86 14.97
C THR A 208 18.56 -27.47 13.52
N GLN A 209 18.89 -28.36 12.57
CA GLN A 209 18.54 -28.13 11.16
C GLN A 209 17.03 -27.97 10.98
N GLU A 210 16.21 -28.63 11.79
CA GLU A 210 14.76 -28.44 11.81
C GLU A 210 14.33 -27.00 12.14
N ALA A 211 15.03 -26.28 13.02
CA ALA A 211 14.75 -24.87 13.30
C ALA A 211 15.21 -23.96 12.15
N LYS A 212 16.30 -24.30 11.45
CA LYS A 212 16.78 -23.58 10.26
C LYS A 212 15.92 -23.86 9.03
N ASP A 213 15.45 -25.09 8.88
CA ASP A 213 14.54 -25.55 7.83
C ASP A 213 13.12 -25.04 8.10
N ALA A 214 12.66 -24.98 9.36
CA ALA A 214 11.42 -24.28 9.72
C ALA A 214 11.54 -22.77 9.53
N PHE A 215 12.72 -22.17 9.71
CA PHE A 215 12.98 -20.77 9.40
C PHE A 215 12.98 -20.51 7.88
N GLN A 216 13.59 -21.41 7.08
CA GLN A 216 13.57 -21.37 5.61
C GLN A 216 12.21 -21.74 5.00
N ALA A 217 11.46 -22.65 5.61
CA ALA A 217 10.12 -23.09 5.20
C ALA A 217 9.00 -22.16 5.69
N GLY A 218 9.34 -20.97 6.21
CA GLY A 218 8.37 -19.91 6.47
C GLY A 218 7.70 -19.95 7.84
N GLY A 219 8.37 -20.45 8.87
CA GLY A 219 7.88 -20.50 10.25
C GLY A 219 8.32 -19.34 11.16
N GLY A 220 9.30 -18.52 10.76
CA GLY A 220 9.87 -17.50 11.66
C GLY A 220 10.47 -16.25 11.01
N GLY A 221 10.31 -16.05 9.70
CA GLY A 221 10.81 -14.85 9.04
C GLY A 221 10.01 -13.60 9.40
N LYS A 222 10.66 -12.42 9.35
CA LYS A 222 10.03 -11.09 9.54
C LYS A 222 8.72 -10.92 8.73
N ARG A 223 8.63 -11.59 7.56
CA ARG A 223 7.44 -11.67 6.70
C ARG A 223 6.24 -12.36 7.35
N VAL A 224 6.47 -13.53 7.93
CA VAL A 224 5.41 -14.37 8.55
C VAL A 224 4.89 -13.69 9.80
N GLU A 225 5.79 -13.08 10.57
CA GLU A 225 5.43 -12.26 11.72
C GLU A 225 4.59 -11.04 11.29
N ALA A 226 5.05 -10.27 10.29
CA ALA A 226 4.31 -9.14 9.76
C ALA A 226 2.91 -9.55 9.23
N ARG A 227 2.80 -10.69 8.55
CA ARG A 227 1.52 -11.26 8.10
C ARG A 227 0.60 -11.64 9.27
N ARG A 228 1.15 -12.29 10.31
CA ARG A 228 0.41 -12.64 11.52
C ARG A 228 -0.09 -11.39 12.25
N MET A 229 0.75 -10.36 12.35
CA MET A 229 0.40 -9.07 12.95
C MET A 229 -0.71 -8.36 12.16
N LEU A 230 -0.61 -8.33 10.83
CA LEU A 230 -1.63 -7.75 9.97
C LEU A 230 -2.96 -8.51 10.06
N ALA A 231 -2.93 -9.83 10.08
CA ALA A 231 -4.10 -10.68 10.29
C ALA A 231 -4.73 -10.46 11.67
N ALA A 232 -3.92 -10.40 12.73
CA ALA A 232 -4.39 -10.10 14.08
C ALA A 232 -5.04 -8.72 14.17
N ALA A 233 -4.44 -7.70 13.53
CA ALA A 233 -4.99 -6.35 13.49
C ALA A 233 -6.36 -6.30 12.78
N LYS A 234 -6.51 -7.03 11.67
CA LYS A 234 -7.78 -7.19 10.92
C LYS A 234 -8.86 -7.88 11.78
N ASN A 235 -8.51 -8.98 12.47
CA ASN A 235 -9.46 -9.70 13.35
C ASN A 235 -9.93 -8.85 14.54
N LEU A 236 -9.04 -8.07 15.15
CA LEU A 236 -9.39 -7.11 16.22
C LEU A 236 -10.30 -5.97 15.72
N GLY A 237 -10.32 -5.71 14.41
CA GLY A 237 -11.20 -4.73 13.76
C GLY A 237 -12.60 -5.28 13.51
N ALA A 238 -12.68 -6.51 13.00
CA ALA A 238 -13.96 -7.21 12.77
C ALA A 238 -14.77 -7.39 14.08
N GLY A 239 -14.10 -7.59 15.22
CA GLY A 239 -14.77 -7.71 16.53
C GLY A 239 -15.46 -6.44 17.06
N LYS A 240 -15.26 -5.26 16.43
CA LYS A 240 -15.99 -4.02 16.79
C LYS A 240 -17.19 -3.71 15.89
N ALA A 241 -17.45 -4.51 14.86
CA ALA A 241 -18.65 -4.43 14.04
C ALA A 241 -19.61 -5.59 14.38
N GLY A 242 -20.11 -5.60 15.62
CA GLY A 242 -21.23 -6.45 16.04
C GLY A 242 -22.58 -5.82 15.63
N PRO A 243 -23.62 -6.63 15.38
CA PRO A 243 -24.77 -6.26 14.58
C PRO A 243 -25.63 -5.20 15.30
N ALA A 244 -26.04 -4.17 14.56
CA ALA A 244 -27.11 -3.29 14.96
C ALA A 244 -28.38 -4.15 15.18
N ALA A 245 -28.81 -4.23 16.43
CA ALA A 245 -30.02 -4.92 16.83
C ALA A 245 -31.21 -4.42 15.99
N GLY A 246 -31.75 -5.31 15.16
CA GLY A 246 -33.04 -5.11 14.51
C GLY A 246 -34.11 -5.01 15.58
N ASN A 247 -34.73 -3.84 15.66
CA ASN A 247 -35.94 -3.62 16.44
C ASN A 247 -37.10 -4.36 15.75
N THR A 248 -37.27 -5.65 16.04
CA THR A 248 -38.51 -6.38 15.74
C THR A 248 -39.42 -6.33 16.96
N GLY A 249 -40.17 -5.24 17.07
CA GLY A 249 -41.35 -5.16 17.94
C GLY A 249 -42.43 -6.09 17.40
N GLY A 250 -42.40 -7.36 17.85
CA GLY A 250 -43.40 -8.37 17.57
C GLY A 250 -44.72 -8.04 18.27
N GLY A 251 -45.79 -7.97 17.47
CA GLY A 251 -47.16 -7.91 17.94
C GLY A 251 -47.54 -9.17 18.73
N SER A 252 -48.16 -8.95 19.89
CA SER A 252 -48.88 -9.97 20.65
C SER A 252 -50.33 -9.97 20.16
N ALA A 253 -50.69 -10.99 19.38
CA ALA A 253 -52.07 -11.34 19.08
C ALA A 253 -52.38 -12.73 19.66
N GLY A 254 -53.47 -12.83 20.42
CA GLY A 254 -54.38 -13.99 20.29
C GLY A 254 -54.71 -14.78 21.55
N GLY A 255 -55.97 -14.64 21.99
CA GLY A 255 -56.82 -15.70 22.56
C GLY A 255 -57.07 -15.61 24.07
N GLY A 256 -58.28 -15.59 24.60
CA GLY A 256 -59.62 -15.84 24.04
C GLY A 256 -60.48 -16.60 25.07
N GLY A 257 -61.72 -16.13 25.29
CA GLY A 257 -62.78 -16.81 26.06
C GLY A 257 -62.78 -16.50 27.55
N GLY A 258 -63.89 -16.19 28.24
CA GLY A 258 -65.31 -16.19 27.92
C GLY A 258 -66.07 -16.24 29.26
N ALA A 259 -67.38 -15.97 29.20
CA ALA A 259 -68.40 -16.24 30.23
C ALA A 259 -68.73 -15.15 31.30
N ALA A 260 -69.99 -14.71 31.17
CA ALA A 260 -71.05 -14.74 32.19
C ALA A 260 -71.24 -13.57 33.18
N ALA A 261 -72.44 -13.01 33.05
CA ALA A 261 -73.47 -12.79 34.08
C ALA A 261 -73.51 -11.48 34.89
N ALA A 262 -74.78 -11.06 35.04
CA ALA A 262 -75.40 -10.04 35.89
C ALA A 262 -75.37 -8.59 35.40
#